data_AF-A0A349ECT1-F1
#
_entry.id   AF-A0A349ECT1-F1
#
_cell.length_a   1.000
_cell.length_b   1.000
_cell.length_c   1.000
_cell.angle_alpha   90.00
_cell.angle_beta   90.00
_cell.angle_gamma   90.00
#
_symmetry.space_group_name_H-M   'P 1'
#
loop_
_entity.id
_entity.type
_entity.pdbx_description
1 polymer ?
#
loop_
_entity_poly.entity_id
_entity_poly.type
_entity_poly.pdbx_seq_one_letter_code
_entity_poly.pdbx_strand_id
1 'polypeptide(L)'
;MALADLVISLPSPIALPLQDYLEEAVPRQKLWAMYETVELTLRLLVFIGIADLAHPEGKLPQALRKILREPIERPTLGRWADMAEAIAQRLADQTDSLVPEMTAWVQQTILPLLDGGCDQSTEHNSLVELRNFLAHGGGLSQALATRLIADWREPFEQAIASITWLGELTLVVQDSHGYGCLRGPTSSATPYTPGNLAVVAEALALADAVAVVRGDRALPLWPLLLYGPPRNPYDDYPSVESV
;
A
#
# COMPACT_ATOMS: atom_id res chain seq x y z
N MET A 1 2.42 -17.53 -12.88
CA MET A 1 2.63 -16.31 -13.70
C MET A 1 4.02 -15.79 -13.38
N ALA A 2 4.84 -15.42 -14.36
CA ALA A 2 6.15 -14.84 -14.07
C ALA A 2 5.96 -13.42 -13.50
N LEU A 3 6.89 -12.94 -12.67
CA LEU A 3 6.79 -11.58 -12.11
C LEU A 3 6.78 -10.50 -13.21
N ALA A 4 7.53 -10.72 -14.29
CA ALA A 4 7.52 -9.82 -15.44
C ALA A 4 6.12 -9.67 -16.08
N ASP A 5 5.34 -10.76 -16.13
CA ASP A 5 3.97 -10.71 -16.63
C ASP A 5 3.03 -10.02 -15.63
N LEU A 6 3.25 -10.26 -14.33
CA LEU A 6 2.46 -9.66 -13.25
C LEU A 6 2.62 -8.14 -13.21
N VAL A 7 3.81 -7.61 -13.45
CA VAL A 7 4.06 -6.15 -13.47
C VAL A 7 3.08 -5.41 -14.37
N ILE A 8 2.72 -5.98 -15.52
CA ILE A 8 1.85 -5.34 -16.51
C ILE A 8 0.40 -5.24 -16.01
N SER A 9 -0.05 -6.21 -15.20
CA SER A 9 -1.43 -6.24 -14.70
C SER A 9 -1.63 -5.44 -13.42
N LEU A 10 -0.58 -5.28 -12.61
CA LEU A 10 -0.66 -4.59 -11.32
C LEU A 10 -0.96 -3.08 -11.45
N PRO A 11 -1.60 -2.49 -10.42
CA PRO A 11 -1.69 -1.04 -10.29
C PRO A 11 -0.32 -0.35 -10.35
N SER A 12 -0.24 0.81 -11.01
CA SER A 12 1.02 1.55 -11.18
C SER A 12 1.85 1.76 -9.91
N PRO A 13 1.26 2.08 -8.73
CA PRO A 13 2.03 2.26 -7.50
C PRO A 13 2.84 1.03 -7.06
N ILE A 14 2.44 -0.17 -7.48
CA ILE A 14 3.15 -1.43 -7.19
C ILE A 14 4.02 -1.84 -8.39
N ALA A 15 3.50 -1.67 -9.60
CA ALA A 15 4.19 -2.08 -10.82
C ALA A 15 5.51 -1.31 -11.05
N LEU A 16 5.55 -0.01 -10.73
CA LEU A 16 6.76 0.81 -10.87
C LEU A 16 7.95 0.30 -10.04
N PRO A 17 7.87 0.21 -8.69
CA PRO A 17 9.00 -0.28 -7.89
C PRO A 17 9.33 -1.76 -8.16
N LEU A 18 8.34 -2.57 -8.58
CA LEU A 18 8.59 -3.95 -8.97
C LEU A 18 9.37 -4.04 -10.29
N GLN A 19 9.11 -3.14 -11.25
CA GLN A 19 9.91 -3.04 -12.47
C GLN A 19 11.35 -2.65 -12.14
N ASP A 20 11.53 -1.65 -11.26
CA ASP A 20 12.86 -1.23 -10.79
C ASP A 20 13.60 -2.42 -10.14
N TYR A 21 12.91 -3.21 -9.31
CA TYR A 21 13.47 -4.43 -8.74
C TYR A 21 13.92 -5.42 -9.81
N LEU A 22 13.12 -5.65 -10.84
CA LEU A 22 13.44 -6.64 -11.88
C LEU A 22 14.65 -6.20 -12.73
N GLU A 23 14.71 -4.93 -13.10
CA GLU A 23 15.74 -4.37 -13.99
C GLU A 23 17.06 -4.04 -13.27
N GLU A 24 17.01 -3.74 -11.97
CA GLU A 24 18.19 -3.27 -11.24
C GLU A 24 19.27 -4.35 -11.12
N ALA A 25 20.49 -3.98 -11.51
CA ALA A 25 21.67 -4.84 -11.50
C ALA A 25 22.56 -4.62 -10.26
N VAL A 26 22.53 -3.44 -9.66
CA VAL A 26 23.28 -3.06 -8.46
C VAL A 26 22.57 -3.66 -7.23
N PRO A 27 23.17 -4.63 -6.52
CA PRO A 27 22.49 -5.37 -5.45
C PRO A 27 21.91 -4.49 -4.35
N ARG A 28 22.62 -3.42 -3.96
CA ARG A 28 22.12 -2.47 -2.95
C ARG A 28 20.85 -1.75 -3.41
N GLN A 29 20.80 -1.29 -4.66
CA GLN A 29 19.63 -0.61 -5.20
C GLN A 29 18.47 -1.59 -5.40
N LYS A 30 18.78 -2.84 -5.79
CA LYS A 30 17.79 -3.91 -5.91
C LYS A 30 17.13 -4.24 -4.57
N LEU A 31 17.88 -4.22 -3.46
CA LEU A 31 17.33 -4.37 -2.10
C LEU A 31 16.39 -3.21 -1.72
N TRP A 32 16.72 -1.98 -2.12
CA TRP A 32 15.84 -0.83 -1.93
C TRP A 32 14.55 -0.94 -2.74
N ALA A 33 14.63 -1.28 -4.02
CA ALA A 33 13.46 -1.47 -4.87
C ALA A 33 12.54 -2.60 -4.36
N MET A 34 13.13 -3.69 -3.84
CA MET A 34 12.40 -4.77 -3.18
C MET A 34 11.58 -4.25 -1.98
N TYR A 35 12.24 -3.51 -1.09
CA TYR A 35 11.60 -2.88 0.06
C TYR A 35 10.50 -1.89 -0.35
N GLU A 36 10.77 -1.02 -1.32
CA GLU A 36 9.81 -0.02 -1.81
C GLU A 36 8.56 -0.68 -2.41
N THR A 37 8.74 -1.81 -3.11
CA THR A 37 7.62 -2.61 -3.64
C THR A 37 6.70 -3.07 -2.51
N VAL A 38 7.25 -3.63 -1.42
CA VAL A 38 6.45 -4.07 -0.27
C VAL A 38 5.78 -2.88 0.42
N GLU A 39 6.51 -1.79 0.65
CA GLU A 39 5.97 -0.60 1.31
C GLU A 39 4.82 0.03 0.50
N LEU A 40 4.98 0.21 -0.81
CA LEU A 40 3.94 0.80 -1.66
C LEU A 40 2.73 -0.13 -1.82
N THR A 41 2.94 -1.46 -1.80
CA THR A 41 1.85 -2.44 -1.74
C THR A 41 1.05 -2.30 -0.45
N LEU A 42 1.72 -2.25 0.70
CA LEU A 42 1.06 -2.06 2.00
C LEU A 42 0.28 -0.74 2.07
N ARG A 43 0.88 0.36 1.60
CA ARG A 43 0.22 1.67 1.55
C ARG A 43 -1.07 1.61 0.73
N LEU A 44 -1.01 1.04 -0.48
CA LEU A 44 -2.17 0.92 -1.34
C LEU A 44 -3.28 0.08 -0.67
N LEU A 45 -2.93 -1.04 -0.06
CA LEU A 45 -3.88 -1.90 0.64
C LEU A 45 -4.51 -1.24 1.87
N VAL A 46 -3.73 -0.47 2.63
CA VAL A 46 -4.26 0.34 3.74
C VAL A 46 -5.29 1.35 3.22
N PHE A 47 -4.99 2.04 2.12
CA PHE A 47 -5.96 2.99 1.53
C PHE A 47 -7.22 2.29 1.00
N ILE A 48 -7.06 1.18 0.29
CA ILE A 48 -8.20 0.38 -0.20
C ILE A 48 -9.04 -0.10 0.99
N GLY A 49 -8.44 -0.71 1.99
CA GLY A 49 -9.17 -1.25 3.13
C GLY A 49 -9.82 -0.17 4.01
N ILE A 50 -9.23 1.03 4.10
CA ILE A 50 -9.91 2.19 4.70
C ILE A 50 -11.15 2.55 3.89
N ALA A 51 -11.04 2.65 2.56
CA ALA A 51 -12.16 2.98 1.70
C ALA A 51 -13.28 1.93 1.79
N ASP A 52 -12.90 0.65 1.86
CA ASP A 52 -13.82 -0.50 1.94
C ASP A 52 -14.57 -0.52 3.27
N LEU A 53 -13.87 -0.32 4.39
CA LEU A 53 -14.48 -0.23 5.72
C LEU A 53 -15.31 1.06 5.93
N ALA A 54 -15.01 2.12 5.18
CA ALA A 54 -15.78 3.35 5.24
C ALA A 54 -17.06 3.27 4.41
N HIS A 55 -17.13 2.39 3.42
CA HIS A 55 -18.28 2.23 2.54
C HIS A 55 -19.42 1.45 3.23
N PRO A 56 -20.70 1.80 2.98
CA PRO A 56 -21.19 2.92 2.16
C PRO A 56 -21.32 4.24 2.93
N GLU A 57 -21.20 4.21 4.26
CA GLU A 57 -21.52 5.37 5.12
C GLU A 57 -20.51 6.52 5.03
N GLY A 58 -19.42 6.32 4.29
CA GLY A 58 -18.29 7.23 4.19
C GLY A 58 -17.58 7.45 5.52
N LYS A 59 -17.68 6.51 6.47
CA LYS A 59 -17.23 6.67 7.86
C LYS A 59 -16.55 5.42 8.39
N LEU A 60 -15.28 5.56 8.77
CA LEU A 60 -14.57 4.51 9.50
C LEU A 60 -15.13 4.31 10.93
N PRO A 61 -15.09 3.09 11.48
CA PRO A 61 -15.33 2.83 12.90
C PRO A 61 -14.43 3.67 13.82
N GLN A 62 -15.00 4.25 14.88
CA GLN A 62 -14.26 5.18 15.76
C GLN A 62 -13.00 4.55 16.39
N ALA A 63 -13.08 3.27 16.76
CA ALA A 63 -11.93 2.54 17.31
C ALA A 63 -10.77 2.47 16.29
N LEU A 64 -11.07 2.20 15.02
CA LEU A 64 -10.08 2.12 13.96
C LEU A 64 -9.49 3.52 13.64
N ARG A 65 -10.30 4.58 13.64
CA ARG A 65 -9.78 5.95 13.45
C ARG A 65 -8.71 6.32 14.47
N LYS A 66 -8.86 5.89 15.73
CA LYS A 66 -7.86 6.15 16.78
C LYS A 66 -6.55 5.42 16.49
N ILE A 67 -6.63 4.18 16.03
CA ILE A 67 -5.47 3.35 15.68
C ILE A 67 -4.71 3.95 14.48
N LEU A 68 -5.43 4.44 13.47
CA LEU A 68 -4.83 4.95 12.23
C LEU A 68 -4.29 6.38 12.33
N ARG A 69 -4.78 7.19 13.28
CA ARG A 69 -4.48 8.64 13.34
C ARG A 69 -3.00 8.97 13.53
N GLU A 70 -2.35 8.38 14.53
CA GLU A 70 -0.94 8.68 14.81
C GLU A 70 0.01 8.06 13.76
N PRO A 71 -0.19 6.79 13.34
CA PRO A 71 0.69 6.16 12.36
C PRO A 71 0.67 6.83 10.99
N ILE A 72 -0.47 7.34 10.51
CA ILE A 72 -0.58 7.93 9.17
C ILE A 72 0.18 9.27 9.04
N GLU A 73 0.40 9.99 10.15
CA GLU A 73 1.13 11.26 10.16
C GLU A 73 2.65 11.08 10.04
N ARG A 74 3.18 9.95 10.55
CA ARG A 74 4.61 9.60 10.50
C ARG A 74 4.80 8.10 10.28
N PRO A 75 4.49 7.59 9.09
CA PRO A 75 4.46 6.17 8.90
C PRO A 75 5.87 5.62 8.63
N THR A 76 6.19 4.53 9.30
CA THR A 76 7.32 3.62 9.01
C THR A 76 6.76 2.35 8.37
N LEU A 77 7.61 1.47 7.83
CA LEU A 77 7.16 0.16 7.34
C LEU A 77 6.36 -0.63 8.39
N GLY A 78 6.87 -0.73 9.62
CA GLY A 78 6.16 -1.42 10.71
C GLY A 78 4.78 -0.82 10.97
N ARG A 79 4.69 0.51 11.13
CA ARG A 79 3.40 1.24 11.21
C ARG A 79 2.44 0.99 10.03
N TRP A 80 2.93 0.84 8.80
CA TRP A 80 2.07 0.45 7.67
C TRP A 80 1.52 -0.97 7.84
N ALA A 81 2.34 -1.90 8.34
CA ALA A 81 1.95 -3.26 8.62
C ALA A 81 0.93 -3.34 9.76
N ASP A 82 1.14 -2.62 10.86
CA ASP A 82 0.20 -2.52 11.99
C ASP A 82 -1.18 -2.02 11.51
N MET A 83 -1.19 -1.00 10.64
CA MET A 83 -2.42 -0.49 10.05
C MET A 83 -3.07 -1.53 9.13
N ALA A 84 -2.30 -2.20 8.29
CA ALA A 84 -2.80 -3.23 7.39
C ALA A 84 -3.40 -4.41 8.17
N GLU A 85 -2.77 -4.84 9.27
CA GLU A 85 -3.27 -5.87 10.15
C GLU A 85 -4.57 -5.45 10.83
N ALA A 86 -4.60 -4.24 11.42
CA ALA A 86 -5.79 -3.73 12.09
C ALA A 86 -6.99 -3.62 11.13
N ILE A 87 -6.75 -3.26 9.87
CA ILE A 87 -7.76 -3.22 8.81
C ILE A 87 -8.18 -4.63 8.40
N ALA A 88 -7.22 -5.53 8.15
CA ALA A 88 -7.47 -6.92 7.77
C ALA A 88 -8.35 -7.67 8.79
N GLN A 89 -8.10 -7.45 10.09
CA GLN A 89 -8.91 -8.02 11.17
C GLN A 89 -10.37 -7.54 11.13
N ARG A 90 -10.63 -6.30 10.68
CA ARG A 90 -11.99 -5.77 10.55
C ARG A 90 -12.68 -6.22 9.28
N LEU A 91 -11.94 -6.29 8.17
CA LEU A 91 -12.45 -6.81 6.90
C LEU A 91 -12.82 -8.29 6.98
N ALA A 92 -12.19 -9.06 7.88
CA ALA A 92 -12.49 -10.48 8.07
C ALA A 92 -13.96 -10.76 8.42
N ASP A 93 -14.63 -9.82 9.08
CA ASP A 93 -16.04 -9.93 9.47
C ASP A 93 -17.00 -9.41 8.37
N GLN A 94 -16.48 -8.79 7.31
CA GLN A 94 -17.25 -8.15 6.26
C GLN A 94 -17.42 -9.09 5.04
N THR A 95 -18.67 -9.44 4.74
CA THR A 95 -18.98 -10.39 3.65
C THR A 95 -18.93 -9.77 2.26
N ASP A 96 -18.94 -8.45 2.16
CA ASP A 96 -18.95 -7.68 0.91
C ASP A 96 -17.69 -6.82 0.71
N SER A 97 -16.55 -7.22 1.26
CA SER A 97 -15.27 -6.53 0.99
C SER A 97 -14.93 -6.50 -0.51
N LEU A 98 -14.35 -5.40 -0.99
CA LEU A 98 -13.79 -5.29 -2.35
C LEU A 98 -12.52 -6.16 -2.51
N VAL A 99 -11.80 -6.38 -1.40
CA VAL A 99 -10.52 -7.09 -1.35
C VAL A 99 -10.53 -8.22 -0.30
N PRO A 100 -11.42 -9.22 -0.43
CA PRO A 100 -11.54 -10.32 0.53
C PRO A 100 -10.23 -11.12 0.72
N GLU A 101 -9.32 -11.07 -0.24
CA GLU A 101 -8.00 -11.72 -0.18
C GLU A 101 -7.03 -11.04 0.80
N MET A 102 -7.26 -9.76 1.12
CA MET A 102 -6.34 -8.94 1.92
C MET A 102 -6.05 -9.56 3.28
N THR A 103 -7.06 -10.08 3.98
CA THR A 103 -6.88 -10.62 5.32
C THR A 103 -5.90 -11.79 5.35
N ALA A 104 -6.10 -12.77 4.46
CA ALA A 104 -5.21 -13.92 4.36
C ALA A 104 -3.80 -13.50 3.95
N TRP A 105 -3.68 -12.61 2.96
CA TRP A 105 -2.37 -12.16 2.48
C TRP A 105 -1.57 -11.39 3.54
N VAL A 106 -2.21 -10.46 4.26
CA VAL A 106 -1.55 -9.71 5.35
C VAL A 106 -1.06 -10.67 6.43
N GLN A 107 -1.95 -11.54 6.94
CA GLN A 107 -1.63 -12.39 8.09
C GLN A 107 -0.66 -13.53 7.77
N GLN A 108 -0.79 -14.14 6.58
CA GLN A 108 -0.06 -15.37 6.24
C GLN A 108 1.17 -15.12 5.37
N THR A 109 1.26 -13.95 4.71
CA THR A 109 2.37 -13.62 3.82
C THR A 109 3.17 -12.43 4.34
N ILE A 110 2.52 -11.28 4.53
CA ILE A 110 3.26 -10.05 4.83
C ILE A 110 3.82 -9.99 6.23
N LEU A 111 3.02 -10.22 7.28
CA LEU A 111 3.53 -10.13 8.65
C LEU A 111 4.73 -11.09 8.87
N PRO A 112 4.67 -12.37 8.43
CA PRO A 112 5.85 -13.25 8.49
C PRO A 112 7.06 -12.73 7.70
N LEU A 113 6.86 -12.13 6.52
CA LEU A 113 7.94 -11.56 5.70
C LEU A 113 8.61 -10.35 6.39
N LEU A 114 7.83 -9.54 7.10
CA LEU A 114 8.32 -8.35 7.79
C LEU A 114 9.08 -8.70 9.06
N ASP A 115 8.55 -9.61 9.87
CA ASP A 115 9.06 -9.91 11.20
C ASP A 115 10.08 -11.06 11.19
N GLY A 116 10.10 -11.83 10.10
CA GLY A 116 11.00 -12.98 9.89
C GLY A 116 10.52 -14.29 10.49
N GLY A 117 9.29 -14.32 11.03
CA GLY A 117 8.61 -15.54 11.46
C GLY A 117 9.30 -16.33 12.59
N CYS A 118 10.23 -15.71 13.32
CA CYS A 118 10.99 -16.34 14.40
C CYS A 118 11.40 -15.34 15.48
N ASP A 119 11.82 -15.84 16.64
CA ASP A 119 12.17 -15.02 17.82
C ASP A 119 13.42 -14.15 17.62
N GLN A 120 14.23 -14.43 16.57
CA GLN A 120 15.46 -13.69 16.27
C GLN A 120 15.46 -13.16 14.83
N SER A 121 14.91 -11.95 14.68
CA SER A 121 14.91 -11.20 13.44
C SER A 121 16.31 -10.62 13.13
N THR A 122 16.70 -10.68 11.85
CA THR A 122 17.97 -10.20 11.30
C THR A 122 17.72 -9.64 9.90
N GLU A 123 18.69 -8.94 9.32
CA GLU A 123 18.64 -8.45 7.95
C GLU A 123 18.50 -9.55 6.89
N HIS A 124 18.72 -10.82 7.26
CA HIS A 124 18.62 -11.98 6.38
C HIS A 124 17.22 -12.61 6.34
N ASN A 125 16.37 -12.32 7.32
CA ASN A 125 15.04 -12.96 7.43
C ASN A 125 13.90 -12.00 7.77
N SER A 126 14.16 -10.78 8.25
CA SER A 126 13.17 -9.74 8.52
C SER A 126 13.37 -8.54 7.60
N LEU A 127 12.32 -8.17 6.85
CA LEU A 127 12.39 -7.03 5.94
C LEU A 127 12.51 -5.71 6.70
N VAL A 128 11.96 -5.64 7.91
CA VAL A 128 12.11 -4.50 8.82
C VAL A 128 13.58 -4.32 9.21
N GLU A 129 14.24 -5.39 9.64
CA GLU A 129 15.67 -5.34 10.00
C GLU A 129 16.54 -5.05 8.78
N LEU A 130 16.23 -5.65 7.62
CA LEU A 130 16.92 -5.34 6.37
C LEU A 130 16.83 -3.84 6.05
N ARG A 131 15.63 -3.24 6.12
CA ARG A 131 15.44 -1.81 5.87
C ARG A 131 16.26 -0.96 6.84
N ASN A 132 16.25 -1.29 8.13
CA ASN A 132 17.02 -0.58 9.13
C ASN A 132 18.52 -0.67 8.84
N PHE A 133 19.00 -1.86 8.47
CA PHE A 133 20.37 -2.09 8.06
C PHE A 133 20.77 -1.26 6.81
N LEU A 134 19.91 -1.19 5.80
CA LEU A 134 20.12 -0.37 4.60
C LEU A 134 20.17 1.13 4.91
N ALA A 135 19.31 1.62 5.80
CA ALA A 135 19.19 3.02 6.18
C ALA A 135 20.36 3.51 7.04
N HIS A 136 20.88 2.66 7.94
CA HIS A 136 22.04 2.97 8.78
C HIS A 136 23.38 2.61 8.10
N GLY A 137 23.33 1.94 6.95
CA GLY A 137 24.43 1.22 6.31
C GLY A 137 25.42 2.08 5.51
N GLY A 138 26.18 2.94 6.19
CA GLY A 138 27.41 3.54 5.65
C GLY A 138 28.49 2.54 5.22
N GLY A 139 28.28 1.23 5.38
CA GLY A 139 29.27 0.17 5.13
C GLY A 139 28.75 -1.11 4.46
N LEU A 140 27.58 -1.08 3.78
CA LEU A 140 27.11 -2.26 3.03
C LEU A 140 28.08 -2.57 1.87
N SER A 141 28.92 -3.58 2.05
CA SER A 141 29.80 -4.06 0.98
C SER A 141 28.99 -4.71 -0.15
N GLN A 142 29.52 -4.66 -1.37
CA GLN A 142 28.93 -5.34 -2.53
C GLN A 142 28.71 -6.84 -2.29
N ALA A 143 29.66 -7.49 -1.60
CA ALA A 143 29.58 -8.91 -1.29
C ALA A 143 28.42 -9.22 -0.33
N LEU A 144 28.20 -8.39 0.69
CA LEU A 144 27.08 -8.54 1.62
C LEU A 144 25.74 -8.26 0.91
N ALA A 145 25.64 -7.19 0.13
CA ALA A 145 24.43 -6.88 -0.64
C ALA A 145 24.03 -8.02 -1.59
N THR A 146 25.02 -8.68 -2.22
CA THR A 146 24.80 -9.83 -3.10
C THR A 146 24.25 -11.03 -2.33
N ARG A 147 24.76 -11.29 -1.12
CA ARG A 147 24.24 -12.37 -0.25
C ARG A 147 22.82 -12.09 0.19
N LEU A 148 22.53 -10.88 0.65
CA LEU A 148 21.18 -10.48 1.05
C LEU A 148 20.18 -10.63 -0.10
N ILE A 149 20.54 -10.27 -1.33
CA ILE A 149 19.68 -10.53 -2.50
C ILE A 149 19.44 -12.02 -2.71
N ALA A 150 20.45 -12.87 -2.50
CA ALA A 150 20.28 -14.31 -2.64
C ALA A 150 19.32 -14.88 -1.58
N ASP A 151 19.42 -14.40 -0.34
CA ASP A 151 18.55 -14.84 0.76
C ASP A 151 17.10 -14.37 0.57
N TRP A 152 16.91 -13.14 0.08
CA TRP A 152 15.60 -12.51 -0.03
C TRP A 152 14.84 -12.78 -1.31
N ARG A 153 15.52 -13.17 -2.40
CA ARG A 153 14.89 -13.31 -3.72
C ARG A 153 13.66 -14.19 -3.66
N GLU A 154 13.79 -15.43 -3.19
CA GLU A 154 12.68 -16.38 -3.19
C GLU A 154 11.54 -15.94 -2.27
N PRO A 155 11.76 -15.59 -0.99
CA PRO A 155 10.69 -15.12 -0.11
C PRO A 155 9.93 -13.90 -0.65
N PHE A 156 10.65 -12.92 -1.19
CA PHE A 156 10.05 -11.73 -1.78
C PHE A 156 9.26 -12.06 -3.05
N GLU A 157 9.87 -12.77 -3.99
CA GLU A 157 9.23 -13.08 -5.27
C GLU A 157 7.97 -13.95 -5.07
N GLN A 158 7.97 -14.86 -4.08
CA GLN A 158 6.78 -15.64 -3.69
C GLN A 158 5.68 -14.75 -3.09
N ALA A 159 6.04 -13.81 -2.21
CA ALA A 159 5.08 -12.87 -1.61
C ALA A 159 4.43 -11.95 -2.66
N ILE A 160 5.20 -11.50 -3.66
CA ILE A 160 4.67 -10.71 -4.77
C ILE A 160 3.88 -11.58 -5.77
N ALA A 161 4.30 -12.82 -5.99
CA ALA A 161 3.54 -13.73 -6.84
C ALA A 161 2.17 -14.11 -6.26
N SER A 162 1.92 -13.91 -4.96
CA SER A 162 0.62 -14.20 -4.33
C SER A 162 -0.40 -13.05 -4.40
N ILE A 163 -0.02 -11.85 -4.87
CA ILE A 163 -0.92 -10.70 -5.07
C ILE A 163 -1.48 -10.59 -6.50
N THR A 164 -1.62 -11.70 -7.22
CA THR A 164 -2.17 -11.69 -8.59
C THR A 164 -3.57 -11.07 -8.67
N TRP A 165 -4.36 -11.20 -7.61
CA TRP A 165 -5.69 -10.62 -7.47
C TRP A 165 -5.69 -9.08 -7.51
N LEU A 166 -4.57 -8.42 -7.18
CA LEU A 166 -4.44 -6.97 -7.37
C LEU A 166 -4.48 -6.57 -8.84
N GLY A 167 -4.15 -7.48 -9.77
CA GLY A 167 -4.31 -7.24 -11.21
C GLY A 167 -5.77 -7.09 -11.66
N GLU A 168 -6.73 -7.54 -10.84
CA GLU A 168 -8.17 -7.33 -11.08
C GLU A 168 -8.63 -5.94 -10.67
N LEU A 169 -7.84 -5.23 -9.85
CA LEU A 169 -8.12 -3.87 -9.45
C LEU A 169 -7.72 -2.90 -10.57
N THR A 170 -8.55 -1.89 -10.76
CA THR A 170 -8.29 -0.80 -11.69
C THR A 170 -8.27 0.51 -10.91
N LEU A 171 -7.14 1.22 -10.94
CA LEU A 171 -7.04 2.55 -10.35
C LEU A 171 -7.44 3.58 -11.39
N VAL A 172 -8.59 4.21 -11.19
CA VAL A 172 -9.20 5.15 -12.12
C VAL A 172 -9.02 6.57 -11.63
N VAL A 173 -8.64 7.45 -12.55
CA VAL A 173 -8.56 8.90 -12.37
C VAL A 173 -9.45 9.59 -13.41
N GLN A 174 -9.82 10.84 -13.16
CA GLN A 174 -10.56 11.65 -14.12
C GLN A 174 -9.86 13.00 -14.32
N ASP A 175 -9.71 13.40 -15.58
CA ASP A 175 -9.19 14.70 -15.98
C ASP A 175 -10.08 15.34 -17.07
N SER A 176 -9.61 16.43 -17.69
CA SER A 176 -10.32 17.11 -18.78
C SER A 176 -10.50 16.27 -20.05
N HIS A 177 -9.75 15.19 -20.22
CA HIS A 177 -9.77 14.30 -21.38
C HIS A 177 -10.64 13.05 -21.15
N GLY A 178 -11.18 12.87 -19.94
CA GLY A 178 -12.05 11.77 -19.58
C GLY A 178 -11.48 10.93 -18.44
N TYR A 179 -11.68 9.61 -18.52
CA TYR A 179 -11.18 8.67 -17.52
C TYR A 179 -9.86 8.05 -17.94
N GLY A 180 -8.95 7.93 -16.97
CA GLY A 180 -7.66 7.28 -17.12
C GLY A 180 -7.48 6.12 -16.15
N CYS A 181 -6.65 5.14 -16.51
CA CYS A 181 -6.28 4.00 -15.69
C CYS A 181 -4.78 4.00 -15.38
N LEU A 182 -4.43 3.86 -14.10
CA LEU A 182 -3.08 3.69 -13.59
C LEU A 182 -2.78 2.19 -13.42
N ARG A 183 -2.25 1.57 -14.48
CA ARG A 183 -1.87 0.16 -14.54
C ARG A 183 -0.53 -0.02 -15.23
N GLY A 184 0.24 -1.00 -14.76
CA GLY A 184 1.56 -1.32 -15.31
C GLY A 184 2.64 -0.34 -14.86
N PRO A 185 3.89 -0.51 -15.32
CA PRO A 185 5.04 0.26 -14.88
C PRO A 185 5.09 1.63 -15.57
N THR A 186 4.00 2.40 -15.45
CA THR A 186 3.86 3.76 -15.99
C THR A 186 3.25 4.67 -14.93
N SER A 187 3.78 5.88 -14.83
CA SER A 187 3.22 6.96 -14.01
C SER A 187 2.09 7.72 -14.72
N SER A 188 1.93 7.51 -16.02
CA SER A 188 0.90 8.16 -16.83
C SER A 188 -0.32 7.26 -16.96
N ALA A 189 -1.50 7.85 -16.72
CA ALA A 189 -2.76 7.16 -16.92
C ALA A 189 -2.99 6.88 -18.41
N THR A 190 -3.50 5.69 -18.72
CA THR A 190 -3.91 5.31 -20.08
C THR A 190 -5.42 5.48 -20.23
N PRO A 191 -5.94 5.78 -21.44
CA PRO A 191 -7.38 5.95 -21.64
C PRO A 191 -8.18 4.76 -21.12
N TYR A 192 -9.23 5.05 -20.35
CA TYR A 192 -10.08 4.04 -19.71
C TYR A 192 -11.55 4.33 -19.97
N THR A 193 -12.34 3.29 -20.19
CA THR A 193 -13.80 3.37 -20.28
C THR A 193 -14.40 2.57 -19.12
N PRO A 194 -15.02 3.23 -18.12
CA PRO A 194 -15.69 2.55 -17.03
C PRO A 194 -16.78 1.60 -17.51
N GLY A 195 -16.79 0.37 -16.99
CA GLY A 195 -17.88 -0.58 -17.24
C GLY A 195 -19.20 -0.11 -16.63
N ASN A 196 -19.13 0.48 -15.43
CA ASN A 196 -20.25 1.12 -14.75
C ASN A 196 -19.92 2.59 -14.49
N LEU A 197 -20.29 3.46 -15.44
CA LEU A 197 -19.98 4.89 -15.39
C LEU A 197 -20.57 5.58 -14.15
N ALA A 198 -21.79 5.23 -13.74
CA ALA A 198 -22.45 5.89 -12.62
C ALA A 198 -21.69 5.66 -11.30
N VAL A 199 -21.29 4.41 -11.03
CA VAL A 199 -20.55 4.04 -9.82
C VAL A 199 -19.16 4.66 -9.79
N VAL A 200 -18.46 4.67 -10.93
CA VAL A 200 -17.13 5.30 -11.03
C VAL A 200 -17.21 6.81 -10.90
N ALA A 201 -18.20 7.46 -11.53
CA ALA A 201 -18.40 8.90 -11.42
C ALA A 201 -18.76 9.32 -9.99
N GLU A 202 -19.55 8.52 -9.27
CA GLU A 202 -19.87 8.76 -7.86
C GLU A 202 -18.61 8.66 -6.98
N ALA A 203 -17.79 7.61 -7.16
CA ALA A 203 -16.53 7.45 -6.44
C ALA A 203 -15.51 8.56 -6.74
N LEU A 204 -15.57 9.16 -7.94
CA LEU A 204 -14.71 10.26 -8.38
C LEU A 204 -15.34 11.64 -8.21
N ALA A 205 -16.49 11.76 -7.54
CA ALA A 205 -17.19 13.04 -7.39
C ALA A 205 -16.41 14.08 -6.57
N LEU A 206 -15.39 13.65 -5.82
CA LEU A 206 -14.47 14.52 -5.11
C LEU A 206 -13.32 14.95 -6.04
N ALA A 207 -12.90 16.21 -5.95
CA ALA A 207 -11.75 16.71 -6.73
C ALA A 207 -10.47 15.93 -6.42
N ASP A 208 -9.65 15.69 -7.44
CA ASP A 208 -8.39 14.92 -7.37
C ASP A 208 -8.54 13.49 -6.81
N ALA A 209 -9.75 12.93 -6.86
CA ALA A 209 -10.00 11.57 -6.41
C ALA A 209 -9.34 10.54 -7.33
N VAL A 210 -8.84 9.49 -6.69
CA VAL A 210 -8.54 8.21 -7.33
C VAL A 210 -9.62 7.25 -6.85
N ALA A 211 -10.17 6.45 -7.75
CA ALA A 211 -11.08 5.36 -7.39
C ALA A 211 -10.41 4.02 -7.64
N VAL A 212 -10.62 3.06 -6.74
CA VAL A 212 -10.34 1.64 -7.02
C VAL A 212 -11.62 1.01 -7.56
N VAL A 213 -11.50 0.30 -8.67
CA VAL A 213 -12.61 -0.39 -9.33
C VAL A 213 -12.31 -1.88 -9.41
N ARG A 214 -13.29 -2.72 -9.03
CA ARG A 214 -13.27 -4.17 -9.23
C ARG A 214 -14.65 -4.63 -9.66
N GLY A 215 -14.78 -5.12 -10.89
CA GLY A 215 -16.08 -5.43 -11.49
C GLY A 215 -16.98 -4.18 -11.55
N ASP A 216 -18.20 -4.30 -11.02
CA ASP A 216 -19.21 -3.21 -11.01
C ASP A 216 -19.14 -2.31 -9.77
N ARG A 217 -18.10 -2.46 -8.94
CA ARG A 217 -17.91 -1.69 -7.70
C ARG A 217 -16.76 -0.70 -7.85
N ALA A 218 -16.94 0.48 -7.27
CA ALA A 218 -15.88 1.48 -7.13
C ALA A 218 -15.86 2.03 -5.71
N LEU A 219 -14.67 2.27 -5.19
CA LEU A 219 -14.46 2.96 -3.91
C LEU A 219 -13.52 4.15 -4.10
N PRO A 220 -13.78 5.30 -3.49
CA PRO A 220 -12.82 6.42 -3.49
C PRO A 220 -11.60 6.05 -2.63
N LEU A 221 -10.40 6.04 -3.21
CA LEU A 221 -9.12 5.82 -2.51
C LEU A 221 -8.61 7.04 -1.74
N TRP A 222 -9.50 7.94 -1.37
CA TRP A 222 -9.18 9.04 -0.50
C TRP A 222 -9.38 8.62 0.96
N PRO A 223 -8.44 8.94 1.86
CA PRO A 223 -8.94 9.47 3.13
C PRO A 223 -7.93 10.38 3.83
N LEU A 224 -8.04 11.70 3.66
CA LEU A 224 -7.91 12.59 4.83
C LEU A 224 -9.16 13.46 5.09
N LEU A 225 -10.21 13.34 4.29
CA LEU A 225 -11.51 13.99 4.57
C LEU A 225 -12.16 13.51 5.88
N LEU A 226 -11.72 12.38 6.45
CA LEU A 226 -12.23 11.82 7.70
C LEU A 226 -11.57 12.36 8.99
N TYR A 227 -10.41 13.01 8.89
CA TYR A 227 -9.67 13.52 10.04
C TYR A 227 -9.96 15.00 10.34
N GLY A 228 -10.82 15.62 9.54
CA GLY A 228 -10.94 17.09 9.51
C GLY A 228 -9.68 17.74 8.93
N PRO A 229 -9.67 19.07 8.75
CA PRO A 229 -8.47 19.76 8.33
C PRO A 229 -7.32 19.51 9.33
N PRO A 230 -6.07 19.35 8.88
CA PRO A 230 -4.92 19.23 9.77
C PRO A 230 -4.89 20.45 10.70
N ARG A 231 -4.87 20.20 12.01
CA ARG A 231 -4.77 21.25 13.03
C ARG A 231 -3.31 21.49 13.35
N ASN A 232 -2.93 22.76 13.51
CA ASN A 232 -1.63 23.13 14.04
C ASN A 232 -1.53 22.61 15.50
N PRO A 233 -0.53 21.77 15.85
CA PRO A 233 -0.39 21.23 17.21
C PRO A 233 -0.11 22.31 18.28
N TYR A 234 0.14 23.55 17.86
CA TYR A 234 0.38 24.69 18.75
C TYR A 234 -0.86 25.58 18.97
N ASP A 235 -1.98 25.33 18.28
CA ASP A 235 -3.19 26.16 18.39
C ASP A 235 -4.12 25.78 19.57
N ASP A 236 -3.81 24.71 20.32
CA ASP A 236 -4.60 24.24 21.48
C ASP A 236 -4.12 24.79 22.84
N TYR A 237 -3.21 25.77 22.87
CA TYR A 237 -2.99 26.52 24.11
C TYR A 237 -4.12 27.55 24.26
N PRO A 238 -4.87 27.57 25.39
CA PRO A 238 -5.78 28.67 25.66
C PRO A 238 -4.96 29.96 25.62
N SER A 239 -5.29 30.83 24.68
CA SER A 239 -4.75 32.19 24.63
C SER A 239 -4.94 32.80 26.01
N VAL A 240 -3.82 33.16 26.65
CA VAL A 240 -3.79 33.92 27.89
C VAL A 240 -4.19 35.37 27.57
N GLU A 241 -5.45 35.56 27.20
CA GLU A 241 -6.13 36.85 27.11
C GLU A 241 -7.54 36.69 27.68
N SER A 242 -7.58 36.33 28.95
CA SER A 242 -8.69 36.64 29.86
C SER A 242 -8.10 37.01 31.21
N VAL A 243 -7.52 38.22 31.26
CA VAL A 243 -7.40 39.05 32.46
C VAL A 243 -8.04 40.39 32.14
#